data_AF-A0A8J9SC20-F1
#
_entry.id   AF-A0A8J9SC20-F1
#
_cell.length_a   1.000
_cell.length_b   1.000
_cell.length_c   1.000
_cell.angle_alpha   90.00
_cell.angle_beta   90.00
_cell.angle_gamma   90.00
#
_symmetry.space_group_name_H-M   'P 1'
#
loop_
_entity.id
_entity.type
_entity.pdbx_description
1 polymer ?
#
loop_
_entity_poly.entity_id
_entity_poly.type
_entity_poly.pdbx_seq_one_letter_code
_entity_poly.pdbx_strand_id
1 'polypeptide(L)'
;MDPYRSSDDMKDGTARRMNGKRSREAKIQKWQNKQTKLEKRREEISNRDEWIEKHSDFVSVINLEDVRDAKNIASGNALRERLSPYFNLQDNSLVSRAKDGRRRFIAEGTETVRLLMQQLTVSNNSSSGLFPVEVESIFVKPSVFFDPPVSLIFDFQKMIDLTKHTTVCVSEAAKRAKVHVMIGAENVLSEAAGFTISRGALACGFVPENRNFAWLMEYFRKTRMSGEGELRLLALDGICDTANLGSVVRCASAFGVHAVLLSKDCCDPWYRRAVRVSMGHIFRIPCVRVDNLVQALTALSQEPFAVTSYAAVIDPRADLLLENIAQ
;
A
#
# COMPACT_ATOMS: atom_id res chain seq x y z
N MET A 1 61.29 18.99 -55.94
CA MET A 1 60.11 18.20 -55.55
C MET A 1 60.63 17.04 -54.73
N ASP A 2 60.34 17.02 -53.43
CA ASP A 2 60.94 16.07 -52.48
C ASP A 2 60.38 14.63 -52.69
N PRO A 3 61.23 13.62 -52.93
CA PRO A 3 60.80 12.24 -53.21
C PRO A 3 60.64 11.33 -51.98
N TYR A 4 60.77 11.83 -50.74
CA TYR A 4 60.65 11.01 -49.52
C TYR A 4 59.37 11.28 -48.70
N ARG A 5 58.18 11.10 -49.31
CA ARG A 5 56.94 10.89 -48.52
C ARG A 5 56.77 9.38 -48.29
N SER A 6 57.24 8.90 -47.15
CA SER A 6 57.12 7.49 -46.75
C SER A 6 55.66 7.04 -46.71
N SER A 7 55.40 5.83 -47.20
CA SER A 7 54.08 5.18 -47.24
C SER A 7 53.36 5.08 -45.89
N ASP A 8 54.08 5.26 -44.78
CA ASP A 8 53.54 5.21 -43.42
C ASP A 8 52.80 6.48 -43.00
N ASP A 9 53.15 7.66 -43.52
CA ASP A 9 52.44 8.92 -43.22
C ASP A 9 51.04 8.96 -43.87
N MET A 10 50.87 8.32 -45.03
CA MET A 10 49.55 8.17 -45.68
C MET A 10 48.66 7.18 -44.93
N LYS A 11 49.23 6.14 -44.31
CA LYS A 11 48.49 5.17 -43.49
C LYS A 11 48.05 5.76 -42.15
N ASP A 12 48.88 6.59 -41.50
CA ASP A 12 48.53 7.24 -40.23
C ASP A 12 47.45 8.33 -40.42
N GLY A 13 47.51 9.09 -41.53
CA GLY A 13 46.48 10.08 -41.89
C GLY A 13 45.11 9.47 -42.23
N THR A 14 45.09 8.29 -42.85
CA THR A 14 43.85 7.56 -43.16
C THR A 14 43.26 6.89 -41.92
N ALA A 15 44.08 6.30 -41.05
CA ALA A 15 43.66 5.76 -39.76
C ALA A 15 43.05 6.83 -38.84
N ARG A 16 43.69 8.00 -38.70
CA ARG A 16 43.15 9.15 -37.94
C ARG A 16 41.84 9.68 -38.51
N ARG A 17 41.71 9.75 -39.84
CA ARG A 17 40.45 10.14 -40.52
C ARG A 17 39.33 9.12 -40.30
N MET A 18 39.63 7.82 -40.36
CA MET A 18 38.65 6.77 -40.06
C MET A 18 38.21 6.78 -38.60
N ASN A 19 39.14 7.01 -37.66
CA ASN A 19 38.81 7.13 -36.23
C ASN A 19 37.95 8.38 -35.93
N GLY A 20 38.26 9.50 -36.59
CA GLY A 20 37.44 10.72 -36.53
C GLY A 20 36.03 10.55 -37.12
N LYS A 21 35.88 9.80 -38.22
CA LYS A 21 34.57 9.44 -38.79
C LYS A 21 33.76 8.54 -37.86
N ARG A 22 34.36 7.47 -37.32
CA ARG A 22 33.70 6.59 -36.33
C ARG A 22 33.28 7.35 -35.06
N SER A 23 34.10 8.28 -34.58
CA SER A 23 33.77 9.15 -33.45
C SER A 23 32.59 10.10 -33.75
N ARG A 24 32.51 10.63 -34.98
CA ARG A 24 31.42 11.48 -35.44
C ARG A 24 30.12 10.70 -35.63
N GLU A 25 30.18 9.51 -36.22
CA GLU A 25 29.05 8.59 -36.38
C GLU A 25 28.49 8.16 -35.01
N ALA A 26 29.35 7.82 -34.05
CA ALA A 26 28.93 7.51 -32.68
C ALA A 26 28.25 8.71 -31.98
N LYS A 27 28.74 9.94 -32.21
CA LYS A 27 28.09 11.16 -31.71
C LYS A 27 26.72 11.40 -32.35
N ILE A 28 26.59 11.18 -33.66
CA ILE A 28 25.33 11.28 -34.40
C ILE A 28 24.33 10.24 -33.88
N GLN A 29 24.76 8.98 -33.73
CA GLN A 29 23.90 7.91 -33.20
C GLN A 29 23.45 8.21 -31.76
N LYS A 30 24.36 8.70 -30.90
CA LYS A 30 24.02 9.11 -29.53
C LYS A 30 23.01 10.26 -29.51
N TRP A 31 23.14 11.21 -30.42
CA TRP A 31 22.19 12.32 -30.56
C TRP A 31 20.83 11.84 -31.08
N GLN A 32 20.79 10.97 -32.10
CA GLN A 32 19.56 10.38 -32.62
C GLN A 32 18.83 9.58 -31.53
N ASN A 33 19.53 8.70 -30.82
CA ASN A 33 18.98 7.95 -29.69
C ASN A 33 18.44 8.87 -28.59
N LYS A 34 19.07 10.04 -28.37
CA LYS A 34 18.57 11.05 -27.42
C LYS A 34 17.28 11.70 -27.93
N GLN A 35 17.18 12.03 -29.21
CA GLN A 35 15.96 12.60 -29.79
C GLN A 35 14.80 11.61 -29.74
N THR A 36 15.01 10.35 -30.16
CA THR A 36 13.97 9.32 -30.09
C THR A 36 13.47 9.09 -28.66
N LYS A 37 14.36 9.14 -27.66
CA LYS A 37 13.97 9.07 -26.24
C LYS A 37 13.14 10.27 -25.79
N LEU A 38 13.45 11.48 -26.28
CA LEU A 38 12.70 12.69 -25.96
C LEU A 38 11.31 12.69 -26.62
N GLU A 39 11.22 12.25 -27.88
CA GLU A 39 9.95 12.09 -28.59
C GLU A 39 9.05 11.08 -27.89
N LYS A 40 9.57 9.88 -27.58
CA LYS A 40 8.83 8.87 -26.83
C LYS A 40 8.34 9.41 -25.48
N ARG A 41 9.18 10.15 -24.76
CA ARG A 41 8.79 10.76 -23.48
C ARG A 41 7.73 11.83 -23.63
N ARG A 42 7.73 12.61 -24.73
CA ARG A 42 6.68 13.59 -25.02
C ARG A 42 5.35 12.90 -25.31
N GLU A 43 5.38 11.82 -26.10
CA GLU A 43 4.21 11.00 -26.39
C GLU A 43 3.64 10.37 -25.11
N GLU A 44 4.50 9.81 -24.24
CA GLU A 44 4.10 9.30 -22.93
C GLU A 44 3.45 10.37 -22.06
N ILE A 45 3.98 11.59 -22.02
CA ILE A 45 3.37 12.71 -21.27
C ILE A 45 2.01 13.08 -21.86
N SER A 46 1.90 13.20 -23.19
CA SER A 46 0.64 13.52 -23.87
C SER A 46 -0.45 12.49 -23.55
N ASN A 47 -0.13 11.20 -23.64
CA ASN A 47 -1.05 10.12 -23.32
C ASN A 47 -1.49 10.14 -21.84
N ARG A 48 -0.58 10.55 -20.95
CA ARG A 48 -0.88 10.67 -19.52
C ARG A 48 -1.82 11.84 -19.25
N ASP A 49 -1.60 12.99 -19.88
CA ASP A 49 -2.44 14.17 -19.69
C ASP A 49 -3.86 13.92 -20.23
N GLU A 50 -3.98 13.30 -21.42
CA GLU A 50 -5.27 12.88 -21.98
C GLU A 50 -6.00 11.89 -21.05
N TRP A 51 -5.27 10.93 -20.47
CA TRP A 51 -5.85 9.98 -19.52
C TRP A 51 -6.34 10.67 -18.24
N ILE A 52 -5.59 11.63 -17.71
CA ILE A 52 -5.97 12.39 -16.51
C ILE A 52 -7.24 13.21 -16.78
N GLU A 53 -7.31 13.88 -17.92
CA GLU A 53 -8.48 14.67 -18.33
C GLU A 53 -9.73 13.80 -18.41
N LYS A 54 -9.63 12.61 -19.01
CA LYS A 54 -10.73 11.64 -19.10
C LYS A 54 -11.21 11.11 -17.73
N HIS A 55 -10.39 11.19 -16.69
CA HIS A 55 -10.67 10.66 -15.35
C HIS A 55 -10.71 11.76 -14.26
N SER A 56 -10.96 13.02 -14.64
CA SER A 56 -10.97 14.17 -13.72
C SER A 56 -11.93 14.04 -12.52
N ASP A 57 -12.96 13.21 -12.65
CA ASP A 57 -13.91 12.92 -11.55
C ASP A 57 -13.27 12.18 -10.37
N PHE A 58 -12.19 11.44 -10.63
CA PHE A 58 -11.51 10.59 -9.65
C PHE A 58 -10.03 10.93 -9.48
N VAL A 59 -9.49 11.81 -10.33
CA VAL A 59 -8.06 12.11 -10.40
C VAL A 59 -7.85 13.61 -10.36
N SER A 60 -6.86 14.07 -9.58
CA SER A 60 -6.42 15.46 -9.59
C SER A 60 -4.91 15.55 -9.59
N VAL A 61 -4.36 16.48 -10.36
CA VAL A 61 -2.94 16.83 -10.31
C VAL A 61 -2.76 17.88 -9.23
N ILE A 62 -1.83 17.65 -8.30
CA ILE A 62 -1.55 18.50 -7.15
C ILE A 62 -0.14 19.07 -7.26
N ASN A 63 -0.04 20.39 -7.14
CA ASN A 63 1.19 21.16 -7.16
C ASN A 63 1.59 21.63 -5.75
N LEU A 64 2.74 22.29 -5.62
CA LEU A 64 3.22 22.76 -4.31
C LEU A 64 2.32 23.84 -3.72
N GLU A 65 1.82 24.75 -4.55
CA GLU A 65 0.93 25.83 -4.16
C GLU A 65 -0.37 25.25 -3.57
N ASP A 66 -0.96 24.25 -4.21
CA ASP A 66 -2.18 23.57 -3.75
C ASP A 66 -2.03 23.02 -2.32
N VAL A 67 -0.88 22.41 -2.01
CA VAL A 67 -0.59 21.87 -0.68
C VAL A 67 -0.42 22.99 0.34
N ARG A 68 0.31 24.05 -0.01
CA ARG A 68 0.53 25.21 0.87
C ARG A 68 -0.76 25.96 1.17
N ASP A 69 -1.58 26.17 0.15
CA ASP A 69 -2.88 26.81 0.28
C ASP A 69 -3.81 25.94 1.12
N ALA A 70 -3.87 24.63 0.86
CA ALA A 70 -4.69 23.71 1.64
C ALA A 70 -4.33 23.66 3.13
N LYS A 71 -3.06 23.89 3.50
CA LYS A 71 -2.63 24.04 4.91
C LYS A 71 -3.19 25.31 5.57
N ASN A 72 -3.39 26.39 4.80
CA ASN A 72 -3.81 27.71 5.28
C ASN A 72 -5.33 27.96 5.17
N ILE A 73 -6.04 27.20 4.33
CA ILE A 73 -7.48 27.34 4.11
C ILE A 73 -8.30 26.85 5.31
N ALA A 74 -9.44 27.53 5.59
CA ALA A 74 -10.42 27.10 6.59
C ALA A 74 -11.13 25.78 6.20
N SER A 75 -11.71 25.08 7.18
CA SER A 75 -12.44 23.83 6.92
C SER A 75 -13.63 24.01 5.98
N GLY A 76 -13.77 23.13 4.98
CA GLY A 76 -14.89 23.13 4.02
C GLY A 76 -14.47 23.06 2.54
N ASN A 77 -13.18 23.24 2.24
CA ASN A 77 -12.65 23.01 0.89
C ASN A 77 -12.39 21.51 0.65
N ALA A 78 -12.92 20.97 -0.45
CA ALA A 78 -12.83 19.54 -0.79
C ALA A 78 -11.39 19.05 -1.00
N LEU A 79 -10.51 19.88 -1.58
CA LEU A 79 -9.11 19.54 -1.77
C LEU A 79 -8.37 19.47 -0.44
N ARG A 80 -8.60 20.44 0.46
CA ARG A 80 -8.07 20.41 1.82
C ARG A 80 -8.51 19.16 2.57
N GLU A 81 -9.78 18.78 2.49
CA GLU A 81 -10.28 17.58 3.16
C GLU A 81 -9.55 16.33 2.70
N ARG A 82 -9.30 16.20 1.40
CA ARG A 82 -8.55 15.08 0.80
C ARG A 82 -7.05 15.10 1.15
N LEU A 83 -6.43 16.28 1.24
CA LEU A 83 -5.01 16.41 1.56
C LEU A 83 -4.71 16.34 3.06
N SER A 84 -5.66 16.73 3.90
CA SER A 84 -5.49 16.81 5.36
C SER A 84 -4.96 15.54 6.04
N PRO A 85 -5.30 14.31 5.63
CA PRO A 85 -4.76 13.11 6.25
C PRO A 85 -3.25 12.94 6.03
N TYR A 86 -2.68 13.62 5.04
CA TYR A 86 -1.26 13.51 4.68
C TYR A 86 -0.41 14.63 5.28
N PHE A 87 -1.00 15.58 6.03
CA PHE A 87 -0.25 16.70 6.59
C PHE A 87 0.56 16.30 7.82
N ASN A 88 1.85 16.69 7.83
CA ASN A 88 2.76 16.57 8.97
C ASN A 88 2.78 15.17 9.60
N LEU A 89 3.08 14.16 8.79
CA LEU A 89 3.18 12.76 9.20
C LEU A 89 4.40 12.47 10.11
N GLN A 90 5.23 13.47 10.41
CA GLN A 90 6.45 13.38 11.23
C GLN A 90 6.17 13.03 12.70
N ASP A 91 5.22 13.72 13.35
CA ASP A 91 5.17 13.78 14.82
C ASP A 91 4.32 12.71 15.51
N ASN A 92 3.56 11.91 14.77
CA ASN A 92 2.83 10.69 15.19
C ASN A 92 1.76 10.45 14.12
N SER A 93 1.93 9.60 13.09
CA SER A 93 1.53 8.17 13.06
C SER A 93 0.18 7.77 13.69
N LEU A 94 -0.50 8.68 14.40
CA LEU A 94 -1.79 8.42 15.02
C LEU A 94 -2.80 8.14 13.93
N VAL A 95 -3.70 7.22 14.25
CA VAL A 95 -4.91 7.02 13.47
C VAL A 95 -5.75 8.28 13.64
N SER A 96 -5.75 9.14 12.61
CA SER A 96 -6.51 10.38 12.62
C SER A 96 -8.00 10.08 12.59
N ARG A 97 -8.85 11.01 13.02
CA ARG A 97 -10.31 10.84 12.91
C ARG A 97 -10.85 11.70 11.78
N ALA A 98 -11.74 11.12 11.00
CA ALA A 98 -12.57 11.86 10.06
C ALA A 98 -13.67 12.64 10.81
N LYS A 99 -14.35 13.54 10.09
CA LYS A 99 -15.42 14.38 10.63
C LYS A 99 -16.59 13.56 11.19
N ASP A 100 -16.84 12.39 10.62
CA ASP A 100 -17.86 11.43 11.06
C ASP A 100 -17.41 10.56 12.26
N GLY A 101 -16.22 10.81 12.80
CA GLY A 101 -15.66 10.08 13.94
C GLY A 101 -14.89 8.81 13.56
N ARG A 102 -14.97 8.35 12.30
CA ARG A 102 -14.26 7.15 11.85
C ARG A 102 -12.76 7.34 11.92
N ARG A 103 -12.08 6.25 12.25
CA ARG A 103 -10.63 6.17 12.39
C ARG A 103 -9.97 6.01 11.02
N ARG A 104 -8.93 6.78 10.72
CA ARG A 104 -8.16 6.75 9.45
C ARG A 104 -6.75 6.23 9.66
N PHE A 105 -6.29 5.35 8.79
CA PHE A 105 -4.89 4.91 8.74
C PHE A 105 -4.19 5.48 7.50
N ILE A 106 -2.85 5.52 7.56
CA ILE A 106 -2.01 5.88 6.42
C ILE A 106 -1.17 4.67 6.02
N ALA A 107 -1.29 4.28 4.76
CA ALA A 107 -0.44 3.30 4.10
C ALA A 107 0.68 4.02 3.34
N GLU A 108 1.93 3.58 3.52
CA GLU A 108 3.10 4.13 2.85
C GLU A 108 3.77 3.07 1.99
N GLY A 109 4.12 3.45 0.77
CA GLY A 109 4.89 2.65 -0.16
C GLY A 109 4.06 1.96 -1.22
N THR A 110 4.65 1.84 -2.40
CA THR A 110 3.96 1.39 -3.62
C THR A 110 3.33 0.01 -3.47
N GLU A 111 4.04 -0.96 -2.89
CA GLU A 111 3.52 -2.32 -2.67
C GLU A 111 2.37 -2.36 -1.68
N THR A 112 2.50 -1.61 -0.57
CA THR A 112 1.44 -1.49 0.44
C THR A 112 0.16 -0.92 -0.18
N VAL A 113 0.29 0.14 -0.99
CA VAL A 113 -0.83 0.79 -1.68
C VAL A 113 -1.41 -0.13 -2.76
N ARG A 114 -0.58 -0.83 -3.54
CA ARG A 114 -1.03 -1.80 -4.54
C ARG A 114 -1.85 -2.92 -3.92
N LEU A 115 -1.35 -3.53 -2.84
CA LEU A 115 -2.06 -4.59 -2.14
C LEU A 115 -3.41 -4.07 -1.59
N LEU A 116 -3.43 -2.85 -1.05
CA LEU A 116 -4.67 -2.21 -0.60
C LEU A 116 -5.69 -2.04 -1.75
N MET A 117 -5.25 -1.59 -2.93
CA MET A 117 -6.11 -1.47 -4.12
C MET A 117 -6.63 -2.84 -4.62
N GLN A 118 -5.79 -3.87 -4.58
CA GLN A 118 -6.19 -5.22 -4.95
C GLN A 118 -7.24 -5.81 -4.00
N GLN A 119 -7.19 -5.46 -2.70
CA GLN A 119 -8.23 -5.85 -1.74
C GLN A 119 -9.61 -5.28 -2.12
N LEU A 120 -9.66 -4.01 -2.52
CA LEU A 120 -10.90 -3.36 -2.99
C LEU A 120 -11.52 -4.05 -4.21
N THR A 121 -10.66 -4.59 -5.07
CA THR A 121 -11.06 -5.26 -6.32
C THR A 121 -11.67 -6.64 -6.04
N VAL A 122 -11.17 -7.36 -5.03
CA VAL A 122 -11.53 -8.76 -4.77
C VAL A 122 -12.68 -8.90 -3.76
N SER A 123 -12.94 -7.90 -2.90
CA SER A 123 -14.02 -7.95 -1.91
C SER A 123 -15.44 -7.99 -2.50
N ASN A 124 -15.60 -7.87 -3.82
CA ASN A 124 -16.88 -8.08 -4.51
C ASN A 124 -17.21 -9.56 -4.73
N ASN A 125 -16.26 -10.48 -4.49
CA ASN A 125 -16.49 -11.92 -4.50
C ASN A 125 -16.51 -12.43 -3.05
N SER A 126 -17.70 -12.80 -2.57
CA SER A 126 -18.02 -13.24 -1.20
C SER A 126 -17.25 -14.47 -0.68
N SER A 127 -16.40 -15.08 -1.51
CA SER A 127 -15.67 -16.32 -1.28
C SER A 127 -14.17 -16.15 -1.04
N SER A 128 -13.66 -14.91 -0.96
CA SER A 128 -12.22 -14.64 -1.02
C SER A 128 -11.47 -14.53 0.31
N GLY A 129 -12.14 -14.65 1.46
CA GLY A 129 -11.49 -14.55 2.78
C GLY A 129 -10.83 -13.19 3.07
N LEU A 130 -11.09 -12.18 2.22
CA LEU A 130 -10.52 -10.84 2.33
C LEU A 130 -11.46 -9.91 3.09
N PHE A 131 -10.89 -9.03 3.92
CA PHE A 131 -11.66 -8.07 4.70
C PHE A 131 -11.61 -6.71 4.01
N PRO A 132 -12.74 -6.21 3.49
CA PRO A 132 -12.75 -4.93 2.80
C PRO A 132 -12.28 -3.82 3.73
N VAL A 133 -11.34 -3.04 3.24
CA VAL A 133 -10.87 -1.81 3.88
C VAL A 133 -11.28 -0.68 2.96
N GLU A 134 -12.01 0.30 3.48
CA GLU A 134 -12.42 1.45 2.68
C GLU A 134 -11.23 2.39 2.48
N VAL A 135 -10.96 2.75 1.23
CA VAL A 135 -9.93 3.73 0.88
C VAL A 135 -10.62 5.05 0.55
N GLU A 136 -10.11 6.12 1.15
CA GLU A 136 -10.63 7.47 0.95
C GLU A 136 -9.89 8.17 -0.19
N SER A 137 -8.55 8.10 -0.17
CA SER A 137 -7.73 8.73 -1.19
C SER A 137 -6.37 8.06 -1.33
N ILE A 138 -5.71 8.32 -2.46
CA ILE A 138 -4.35 7.90 -2.76
C ILE A 138 -3.58 9.14 -3.19
N PHE A 139 -2.38 9.36 -2.67
CA PHE A 139 -1.47 10.41 -3.11
C PHE A 139 -0.19 9.78 -3.65
N VAL A 140 0.05 9.92 -4.95
CA VAL A 140 1.05 9.12 -5.69
C VAL A 140 1.90 9.97 -6.62
N LYS A 141 3.15 9.55 -6.81
CA LYS A 141 4.06 10.13 -7.80
C LYS A 141 3.63 9.70 -9.21
N PRO A 142 3.66 10.61 -10.20
CA PRO A 142 3.59 10.31 -11.63
C PRO A 142 4.20 8.97 -12.06
N SER A 143 5.48 8.77 -11.73
CA SER A 143 6.24 7.60 -12.19
C SER A 143 5.80 6.28 -11.55
N VAL A 144 5.17 6.33 -10.38
CA VAL A 144 4.63 5.14 -9.71
C VAL A 144 3.23 4.81 -10.22
N PHE A 145 2.50 5.83 -10.68
CA PHE A 145 1.14 5.62 -11.17
C PHE A 145 1.12 5.10 -12.61
N PHE A 146 1.92 5.71 -13.49
CA PHE A 146 1.86 5.44 -14.93
C PHE A 146 2.97 4.50 -15.44
N ASP A 147 4.20 4.61 -14.90
CA ASP A 147 5.37 4.05 -15.57
C ASP A 147 5.71 2.62 -15.08
N PRO A 148 6.12 1.70 -15.98
CA PRO A 148 6.61 0.37 -15.59
C PRO A 148 7.99 0.45 -14.89
N PRO A 149 8.38 -0.57 -14.09
CA PRO A 149 7.68 -1.84 -13.86
C PRO A 149 6.61 -1.78 -12.75
N VAL A 150 6.53 -0.66 -12.01
CA VAL A 150 5.62 -0.50 -10.88
C VAL A 150 4.59 0.56 -11.23
N SER A 151 3.60 0.16 -12.02
CA SER A 151 2.51 1.01 -12.52
C SER A 151 1.20 0.63 -11.82
N LEU A 152 0.59 1.59 -11.12
CA LEU A 152 -0.68 1.39 -10.39
C LEU A 152 -1.93 1.66 -11.25
N ILE A 153 -1.78 2.20 -12.46
CA ILE A 153 -2.91 2.57 -13.32
C ILE A 153 -3.82 1.37 -13.64
N PHE A 154 -3.24 0.19 -13.83
CA PHE A 154 -4.01 -1.02 -14.13
C PHE A 154 -4.84 -1.49 -12.95
N ASP A 155 -4.25 -1.50 -11.74
CA ASP A 155 -4.97 -1.82 -10.50
C ASP A 155 -6.11 -0.80 -10.28
N PHE A 156 -5.87 0.48 -10.58
CA PHE A 156 -6.87 1.55 -10.46
C PHE A 156 -8.01 1.43 -11.48
N GLN A 157 -7.70 1.16 -12.75
CA GLN A 157 -8.70 1.01 -13.80
C GLN A 157 -9.65 -0.15 -13.49
N LYS A 158 -9.08 -1.29 -13.06
CA LYS A 158 -9.87 -2.46 -12.66
C LYS A 158 -10.84 -2.14 -11.52
N MET A 159 -10.41 -1.34 -10.55
CA MET A 159 -11.24 -0.86 -9.44
C MET A 159 -12.39 0.05 -9.92
N ILE A 160 -12.11 0.98 -10.85
CA ILE A 160 -13.14 1.84 -11.46
C ILE A 160 -14.16 1.00 -12.23
N ASP A 161 -13.72 0.07 -13.06
CA ASP A 161 -14.61 -0.71 -13.92
C ASP A 161 -15.58 -1.56 -13.08
N LEU A 162 -15.10 -2.18 -11.99
CA LEU A 162 -15.94 -2.90 -11.03
C LEU A 162 -17.02 -2.00 -10.38
N THR A 163 -16.67 -0.74 -10.12
CA THR A 163 -17.61 0.23 -9.54
C THR A 163 -18.71 0.60 -10.52
N LYS A 164 -18.44 0.61 -11.83
CA LYS A 164 -19.42 0.91 -12.89
C LYS A 164 -20.41 -0.22 -13.19
N HIS A 165 -20.03 -1.48 -12.95
CA HIS A 165 -20.81 -2.66 -13.35
C HIS A 165 -21.69 -3.29 -12.25
N THR A 166 -21.70 -2.76 -11.03
CA THR A 166 -22.45 -3.35 -9.91
C THR A 166 -23.89 -2.81 -9.85
N THR A 167 -24.82 -3.51 -10.49
CA THR A 167 -26.26 -3.18 -10.53
C THR A 167 -27.09 -4.23 -9.76
N VAL A 168 -27.08 -4.25 -8.41
CA VAL A 168 -28.03 -5.09 -7.62
C VAL A 168 -28.42 -4.42 -6.28
N CYS A 169 -29.73 -4.38 -5.99
CA CYS A 169 -30.40 -3.91 -4.76
C CYS A 169 -29.95 -4.71 -3.50
N VAL A 170 -29.98 -4.26 -2.23
CA VAL A 170 -30.86 -3.35 -1.47
C VAL A 170 -30.00 -2.70 -0.35
N SER A 171 -30.17 -1.40 -0.11
CA SER A 171 -29.83 -0.61 1.11
C SER A 171 -28.41 -0.46 1.72
N GLU A 172 -27.33 -1.15 1.31
CA GLU A 172 -25.96 -0.88 1.88
C GLU A 172 -24.86 -0.58 0.85
N ALA A 173 -25.09 -0.85 -0.44
CA ALA A 173 -24.16 -0.52 -1.52
C ALA A 173 -24.08 1.00 -1.86
N ALA A 174 -24.97 1.82 -1.28
CA ALA A 174 -25.21 3.21 -1.61
C ALA A 174 -24.05 4.20 -1.32
N LYS A 175 -22.88 3.76 -0.84
CA LYS A 175 -21.75 4.66 -0.50
C LYS A 175 -20.35 4.10 -0.82
N ARG A 176 -20.23 3.04 -1.62
CA ARG A 176 -18.94 2.37 -1.91
C ARG A 176 -17.96 3.31 -2.61
N ALA A 177 -17.09 3.90 -1.79
CA ALA A 177 -15.81 4.58 -2.03
C ALA A 177 -15.55 5.13 -3.44
N LYS A 178 -15.88 6.42 -3.65
CA LYS A 178 -15.20 7.26 -4.64
C LYS A 178 -13.76 7.49 -4.17
N VAL A 179 -12.88 6.51 -4.36
CA VAL A 179 -11.44 6.69 -4.11
C VAL A 179 -10.95 7.81 -5.01
N HIS A 180 -10.33 8.83 -4.42
CA HIS A 180 -9.75 9.94 -5.17
C HIS A 180 -8.23 9.80 -5.26
N VAL A 181 -7.67 9.86 -6.46
CA VAL A 181 -6.23 9.80 -6.71
C VAL A 181 -5.68 11.19 -6.94
N MET A 182 -4.75 11.59 -6.08
CA MET A 182 -3.98 12.81 -6.20
C MET A 182 -2.62 12.46 -6.78
N ILE A 183 -2.23 13.12 -7.86
CA ILE A 183 -0.96 12.89 -8.54
C ILE A 183 -0.08 14.12 -8.31
N GLY A 184 1.07 13.95 -7.67
CA GLY A 184 1.99 15.06 -7.41
C GLY A 184 3.44 14.63 -7.48
N ALA A 185 4.33 15.57 -7.79
CA ALA A 185 5.76 15.29 -7.81
C ALA A 185 6.31 15.00 -6.38
N GLU A 186 7.52 14.47 -6.30
CA GLU A 186 8.14 14.05 -5.04
C GLU A 186 8.24 15.15 -3.98
N ASN A 187 8.57 16.36 -4.42
CA ASN A 187 8.59 17.55 -3.59
C ASN A 187 7.19 17.87 -3.04
N VAL A 188 6.13 17.65 -3.82
CA VAL A 188 4.73 17.89 -3.39
C VAL A 188 4.31 16.90 -2.30
N LEU A 189 4.59 15.60 -2.49
CA LEU A 189 4.31 14.59 -1.47
C LEU A 189 5.10 14.87 -0.19
N SER A 190 6.37 15.25 -0.32
CA SER A 190 7.24 15.54 0.82
C SER A 190 6.79 16.79 1.58
N GLU A 191 6.33 17.82 0.85
CA GLU A 191 5.74 19.03 1.43
C GLU A 191 4.47 18.70 2.22
N ALA A 192 3.58 17.85 1.69
CA ALA A 192 2.40 17.42 2.42
C ALA A 192 2.80 16.64 3.68
N ALA A 193 3.61 15.59 3.53
CA ALA A 193 4.00 14.69 4.62
C ALA A 193 4.88 15.36 5.69
N GLY A 194 5.52 16.47 5.37
CA GLY A 194 6.48 17.16 6.24
C GLY A 194 7.87 16.54 6.26
N PHE A 195 8.10 15.40 5.61
CA PHE A 195 9.43 14.76 5.49
C PHE A 195 9.67 14.22 4.08
N THR A 196 10.92 13.90 3.76
CA THR A 196 11.29 13.39 2.44
C THR A 196 10.65 12.03 2.16
N ILE A 197 9.77 11.97 1.16
CA ILE A 197 9.15 10.73 0.70
C ILE A 197 9.92 10.16 -0.49
N SER A 198 10.73 9.14 -0.21
CA SER A 198 11.39 8.35 -1.25
C SER A 198 10.43 7.38 -1.93
N ARG A 199 9.51 6.76 -1.17
CA ARG A 199 8.55 5.75 -1.66
C ARG A 199 7.30 6.43 -2.23
N GLY A 200 7.15 6.41 -3.55
CA GLY A 200 6.25 7.31 -4.29
C GLY A 200 4.75 7.08 -4.22
N ALA A 201 4.20 6.48 -3.15
CA ALA A 201 2.76 6.33 -2.96
C ALA A 201 2.37 6.37 -1.47
N LEU A 202 1.32 7.11 -1.17
CA LEU A 202 0.60 7.13 0.09
C LEU A 202 -0.87 6.82 -0.16
N ALA A 203 -1.55 6.19 0.79
CA ALA A 203 -2.99 6.06 0.77
C ALA A 203 -3.58 6.29 2.16
N CYS A 204 -4.75 6.91 2.19
CA CYS A 204 -5.58 7.09 3.38
C CYS A 204 -6.81 6.21 3.25
N GLY A 205 -7.11 5.44 4.29
CA GLY A 205 -8.32 4.64 4.38
C GLY A 205 -8.87 4.59 5.78
N PHE A 206 -10.00 3.94 5.96
CA PHE A 206 -10.69 3.82 7.24
C PHE A 206 -10.35 2.50 7.93
N VAL A 207 -10.04 2.61 9.22
CA VAL A 207 -9.86 1.46 10.10
C VAL A 207 -11.21 0.75 10.21
N PRO A 208 -11.29 -0.56 9.90
CA PRO A 208 -12.52 -1.34 10.02
C PRO A 208 -13.08 -1.30 11.45
N GLU A 209 -14.34 -0.93 11.57
CA GLU A 209 -15.05 -0.88 12.85
C GLU A 209 -15.60 -2.25 13.25
N ASN A 210 -15.99 -2.39 14.53
CA ASN A 210 -16.67 -3.56 15.07
C ASN A 210 -15.91 -4.90 14.95
N ARG A 211 -14.59 -4.88 14.79
CA ARG A 211 -13.71 -6.06 14.91
C ARG A 211 -13.43 -6.40 16.37
N ASN A 212 -14.48 -6.79 17.09
CA ASN A 212 -14.41 -7.26 18.47
C ASN A 212 -14.39 -8.80 18.54
N PHE A 213 -14.35 -9.35 19.76
CA PHE A 213 -14.31 -10.79 19.97
C PHE A 213 -15.53 -11.53 19.40
N ALA A 214 -16.74 -10.95 19.51
CA ALA A 214 -17.94 -11.56 18.95
C ALA A 214 -17.87 -11.66 17.42
N TRP A 215 -17.35 -10.62 16.76
CA TRP A 215 -17.09 -10.64 15.32
C TRP A 215 -16.09 -11.75 14.94
N LEU A 216 -15.04 -11.96 15.73
CA LEU A 216 -14.04 -13.02 15.50
C LEU A 216 -14.69 -14.41 15.56
N MET A 217 -15.52 -14.66 16.56
CA MET A 217 -16.23 -15.93 16.73
C MET A 217 -17.11 -16.23 15.51
N GLU A 218 -17.88 -15.24 15.05
CA GLU A 218 -18.71 -15.41 13.85
C GLU A 218 -17.87 -15.60 12.58
N TYR A 219 -16.74 -14.90 12.45
CA TYR A 219 -15.80 -15.08 11.36
C TYR A 219 -15.27 -16.53 11.32
N PHE A 220 -14.79 -17.07 12.43
CA PHE A 220 -14.32 -18.45 12.49
C PHE A 220 -15.43 -19.47 12.23
N ARG A 221 -16.64 -19.23 12.75
CA ARG A 221 -17.81 -20.09 12.47
C ARG A 221 -18.08 -20.16 10.96
N LYS A 222 -18.13 -19.02 10.27
CA LYS A 222 -18.35 -18.96 8.81
C LYS A 222 -17.23 -19.64 8.04
N THR A 223 -15.98 -19.37 8.42
CA THR A 223 -14.79 -19.91 7.74
C THR A 223 -14.71 -21.43 7.85
N ARG A 224 -15.07 -22.00 9.01
CA ARG A 224 -15.17 -23.45 9.18
C ARG A 224 -16.31 -24.06 8.37
N MET A 225 -17.46 -23.39 8.30
CA MET A 225 -18.62 -23.86 7.52
C MET A 225 -18.36 -23.85 6.00
N SER A 226 -17.46 -23.00 5.49
CA SER A 226 -17.06 -23.00 4.07
C SER A 226 -16.10 -24.14 3.70
N GLY A 227 -15.74 -25.01 4.64
CA GLY A 227 -14.86 -26.15 4.39
C GLY A 227 -13.39 -25.79 4.29
N GLU A 228 -12.98 -24.58 4.67
CA GLU A 228 -11.58 -24.30 4.96
C GLU A 228 -11.17 -25.14 6.16
N GLY A 229 -10.03 -25.85 6.07
CA GLY A 229 -9.62 -26.87 7.03
C GLY A 229 -9.29 -26.34 8.43
N GLU A 230 -8.17 -26.77 9.00
CA GLU A 230 -7.77 -26.30 10.33
C GLU A 230 -7.49 -24.78 10.33
N LEU A 231 -8.26 -24.06 11.14
CA LEU A 231 -8.08 -22.63 11.34
C LEU A 231 -6.91 -22.37 12.28
N ARG A 232 -6.14 -21.32 11.99
CA ARG A 232 -4.97 -20.90 12.77
C ARG A 232 -5.17 -19.51 13.31
N LEU A 233 -5.00 -19.35 14.61
CA LEU A 233 -5.04 -18.06 15.31
C LEU A 233 -3.67 -17.75 15.89
N LEU A 234 -3.22 -16.50 15.78
CA LEU A 234 -2.03 -16.01 16.47
C LEU A 234 -2.44 -15.05 17.59
N ALA A 235 -2.18 -15.42 18.84
CA ALA A 235 -2.39 -14.58 19.99
C ALA A 235 -1.11 -13.82 20.35
N LEU A 236 -1.19 -12.50 20.52
CA LEU A 236 -0.08 -11.63 20.85
C LEU A 236 -0.37 -10.89 22.17
N ASP A 237 0.53 -11.05 23.13
CA ASP A 237 0.45 -10.45 24.44
C ASP A 237 1.50 -9.34 24.60
N GLY A 238 1.08 -8.14 25.03
CA GLY A 238 1.98 -7.02 25.35
C GLY A 238 2.93 -6.53 24.24
N ILE A 239 2.61 -6.70 22.94
CA ILE A 239 3.49 -6.20 21.87
C ILE A 239 3.38 -4.67 21.77
N CYS A 240 4.30 -3.94 22.38
CA CYS A 240 4.29 -2.47 22.39
C CYS A 240 4.98 -1.83 21.18
N ASP A 241 5.91 -2.52 20.52
CA ASP A 241 6.61 -1.98 19.35
C ASP A 241 5.81 -2.22 18.05
N THR A 242 5.47 -1.13 17.38
CA THR A 242 4.64 -1.15 16.16
C THR A 242 5.35 -1.78 14.96
N ALA A 243 6.69 -1.78 14.90
CA ALA A 243 7.42 -2.46 13.84
C ALA A 243 7.43 -3.98 14.04
N ASN A 244 7.56 -4.44 15.29
CA ASN A 244 7.43 -5.85 15.65
C ASN A 244 6.02 -6.35 15.32
N LEU A 245 4.97 -5.62 15.71
CA LEU A 245 3.59 -5.97 15.36
C LEU A 245 3.41 -6.10 13.84
N GLY A 246 3.87 -5.11 13.07
CA GLY A 246 3.80 -5.15 11.61
C GLY A 246 4.54 -6.35 11.00
N SER A 247 5.73 -6.67 11.53
CA SER A 247 6.54 -7.81 11.06
C SER A 247 5.87 -9.14 11.35
N VAL A 248 5.33 -9.30 12.56
CA VAL A 248 4.61 -10.51 12.99
C VAL A 248 3.37 -10.72 12.13
N VAL A 249 2.57 -9.68 11.87
CA VAL A 249 1.38 -9.78 11.00
C VAL A 249 1.75 -10.20 9.57
N ARG A 250 2.87 -9.69 9.04
CA ARG A 250 3.39 -10.12 7.73
C ARG A 250 3.74 -11.61 7.72
N CYS A 251 4.47 -12.07 8.73
CA CYS A 251 4.82 -13.49 8.88
C CYS A 251 3.56 -14.35 9.03
N ALA A 252 2.62 -13.95 9.88
CA ALA A 252 1.35 -14.65 10.10
C ALA A 252 0.61 -14.87 8.77
N SER A 253 0.57 -13.86 7.89
CA SER A 253 -0.05 -13.98 6.57
C SER A 253 0.68 -14.92 5.64
N ALA A 254 2.01 -14.99 5.70
CA ALA A 254 2.78 -15.95 4.93
C ALA A 254 2.55 -17.41 5.40
N PHE A 255 2.26 -17.63 6.69
CA PHE A 255 2.01 -18.95 7.27
C PHE A 255 0.54 -19.38 7.28
N GLY A 256 -0.36 -18.63 6.65
CA GLY A 256 -1.79 -18.96 6.59
C GLY A 256 -2.51 -18.83 7.93
N VAL A 257 -2.10 -17.88 8.78
CA VAL A 257 -2.87 -17.49 9.96
C VAL A 257 -4.14 -16.77 9.52
N HIS A 258 -5.28 -17.13 10.13
CA HIS A 258 -6.60 -16.64 9.74
C HIS A 258 -7.00 -15.38 10.53
N ALA A 259 -6.50 -15.22 11.76
CA ALA A 259 -6.71 -14.02 12.56
C ALA A 259 -5.56 -13.79 13.55
N VAL A 260 -5.39 -12.53 13.95
CA VAL A 260 -4.45 -12.13 15.02
C VAL A 260 -5.27 -11.57 16.19
N LEU A 261 -5.12 -12.18 17.36
CA LEU A 261 -5.72 -11.73 18.61
C LEU A 261 -4.68 -10.88 19.36
N LEU A 262 -5.04 -9.65 19.72
CA LEU A 262 -4.19 -8.72 20.44
C LEU A 262 -4.73 -8.56 21.86
N SER A 263 -3.87 -8.72 22.87
CA SER A 263 -4.16 -8.27 24.23
C SER A 263 -4.45 -6.76 24.27
N LYS A 264 -5.05 -6.31 25.37
CA LYS A 264 -5.37 -4.90 25.61
C LYS A 264 -4.16 -3.98 25.50
N ASP A 265 -2.99 -4.48 25.91
CA ASP A 265 -1.76 -3.68 26.04
C ASP A 265 -0.90 -3.64 24.76
N CYS A 266 -1.28 -4.38 23.71
CA CYS A 266 -0.61 -4.32 22.42
C CYS A 266 -0.72 -2.91 21.78
N CYS A 267 0.27 -2.49 21.01
CA CYS A 267 0.16 -1.27 20.21
C CYS A 267 -0.93 -1.39 19.13
N ASP A 268 -1.35 -0.27 18.54
CA ASP A 268 -2.40 -0.29 17.52
C ASP A 268 -1.88 -0.85 16.17
N PRO A 269 -2.51 -1.89 15.59
CA PRO A 269 -2.11 -2.46 14.30
C PRO A 269 -2.23 -1.48 13.13
N TRP A 270 -3.10 -0.47 13.23
CA TRP A 270 -3.34 0.53 12.20
C TRP A 270 -2.42 1.74 12.30
N TYR A 271 -1.48 1.72 13.23
CA TYR A 271 -0.43 2.73 13.32
C TYR A 271 0.40 2.74 12.04
N ARG A 272 0.73 3.92 11.52
CA ARG A 272 1.41 4.09 10.22
C ARG A 272 2.65 3.20 10.08
N ARG A 273 3.44 3.07 11.15
CA ARG A 273 4.64 2.22 11.17
C ARG A 273 4.31 0.72 11.07
N ALA A 274 3.28 0.24 11.77
CA ALA A 274 2.84 -1.16 11.69
C ALA A 274 2.32 -1.51 10.29
N VAL A 275 1.46 -0.66 9.73
CA VAL A 275 0.93 -0.80 8.37
C VAL A 275 2.07 -0.89 7.36
N ARG A 276 3.03 0.04 7.43
CA ARG A 276 4.20 0.06 6.53
C ARG A 276 5.08 -1.18 6.66
N VAL A 277 5.40 -1.60 7.88
CA VAL A 277 6.29 -2.75 8.12
C VAL A 277 5.64 -4.07 7.72
N SER A 278 4.31 -4.18 7.84
CA SER A 278 3.56 -5.35 7.38
C SER A 278 3.58 -5.57 5.86
N MET A 279 4.00 -4.56 5.09
CA MET A 279 3.95 -4.56 3.62
C MET A 279 2.54 -4.89 3.08
N GLY A 280 1.50 -4.27 3.65
CA GLY A 280 0.10 -4.45 3.20
C GLY A 280 -0.58 -5.74 3.67
N HIS A 281 0.12 -6.66 4.34
CA HIS A 281 -0.49 -7.90 4.86
C HIS A 281 -1.47 -7.65 6.02
N ILE A 282 -1.38 -6.50 6.68
CA ILE A 282 -2.33 -6.10 7.73
C ILE A 282 -3.77 -5.91 7.22
N PHE A 283 -3.94 -5.74 5.90
CA PHE A 283 -5.27 -5.68 5.28
C PHE A 283 -5.87 -7.07 5.02
N ARG A 284 -5.04 -8.13 5.03
CA ARG A 284 -5.46 -9.52 4.73
C ARG A 284 -5.86 -10.30 5.96
N ILE A 285 -5.18 -10.09 7.08
CA ILE A 285 -5.49 -10.78 8.34
C ILE A 285 -6.23 -9.83 9.28
N PRO A 286 -7.38 -10.22 9.84
CA PRO A 286 -8.08 -9.41 10.81
C PRO A 286 -7.31 -9.43 12.13
N CYS A 287 -6.93 -8.24 12.60
CA CYS A 287 -6.44 -8.03 13.95
C CYS A 287 -7.62 -7.66 14.86
N VAL A 288 -7.83 -8.42 15.94
CA VAL A 288 -8.91 -8.23 16.90
C VAL A 288 -8.30 -8.00 18.28
N ARG A 289 -8.70 -6.91 18.94
CA ARG A 289 -8.25 -6.61 20.29
C ARG A 289 -9.26 -7.12 21.31
N VAL A 290 -8.76 -7.71 22.39
CA VAL A 290 -9.56 -8.18 23.53
C VAL A 290 -9.07 -7.60 24.84
N ASP A 291 -10.00 -7.39 25.78
CA ASP A 291 -9.67 -6.86 27.11
C ASP A 291 -8.92 -7.87 27.96
N ASN A 292 -9.28 -9.16 27.87
CA ASN A 292 -8.65 -10.25 28.58
C ASN A 292 -8.32 -11.39 27.60
N LEU A 293 -7.02 -11.57 27.34
CA LEU A 293 -6.54 -12.56 26.38
C LEU A 293 -6.80 -14.00 26.85
N VAL A 294 -6.62 -14.27 28.15
CA VAL A 294 -6.87 -15.59 28.75
C VAL A 294 -8.33 -15.97 28.57
N GLN A 295 -9.26 -15.08 28.94
CA GLN A 295 -10.69 -15.33 28.79
C GLN A 295 -11.09 -15.60 27.33
N ALA A 296 -10.53 -14.85 26.38
CA ALA A 296 -10.79 -15.05 24.96
C ALA A 296 -10.28 -16.41 24.47
N LEU A 297 -9.08 -16.82 24.90
CA LEU A 297 -8.51 -18.14 24.58
C LEU A 297 -9.29 -19.28 25.24
N THR A 298 -9.71 -19.14 26.49
CA THR A 298 -10.58 -20.12 27.17
C THR A 298 -11.92 -20.26 26.44
N ALA A 299 -12.52 -19.17 25.98
CA ALA A 299 -13.77 -19.25 25.20
C ALA A 299 -13.57 -19.96 23.85
N LEU A 300 -12.40 -19.79 23.22
CA LEU A 300 -12.04 -20.48 21.97
C LEU A 300 -11.68 -21.96 22.18
N SER A 301 -11.23 -22.36 23.39
CA SER A 301 -10.94 -23.77 23.71
C SER A 301 -12.21 -24.60 23.92
N GLN A 302 -13.37 -23.96 24.09
CA GLN A 302 -14.67 -24.63 24.21
C GLN A 302 -15.31 -24.90 22.85
N GLU A 303 -16.38 -25.70 22.85
CA GLU A 303 -17.28 -25.86 21.70
C GLU A 303 -17.84 -24.49 21.25
N PRO A 304 -17.95 -24.23 19.93
CA PRO A 304 -17.75 -25.19 18.85
C PRO A 304 -16.30 -25.33 18.38
N PHE A 305 -15.35 -24.52 18.86
CA PHE A 305 -14.04 -24.39 18.20
C PHE A 305 -12.98 -25.37 18.69
N ALA A 306 -12.99 -25.70 19.99
CA ALA A 306 -12.04 -26.63 20.60
C ALA A 306 -10.56 -26.30 20.29
N VAL A 307 -10.20 -25.00 20.30
CA VAL A 307 -8.85 -24.55 19.93
C VAL A 307 -7.79 -25.07 20.91
N THR A 308 -6.81 -25.80 20.38
CA THR A 308 -5.57 -26.13 21.09
C THR A 308 -4.60 -24.95 21.03
N SER A 309 -4.16 -24.47 22.19
CA SER A 309 -3.24 -23.34 22.29
C SER A 309 -1.81 -23.82 22.58
N TYR A 310 -0.83 -23.19 21.94
CA TYR A 310 0.59 -23.43 22.18
C TYR A 310 1.24 -22.09 22.53
N ALA A 311 2.02 -22.06 23.61
CA ALA A 311 2.77 -20.87 24.01
C ALA A 311 4.25 -21.05 23.70
N ALA A 312 4.88 -20.03 23.13
CA ALA A 312 6.33 -19.95 23.00
C ALA A 312 6.86 -19.07 24.14
N VAL A 313 7.71 -19.62 24.99
CA VAL A 313 8.36 -18.90 26.08
C VAL A 313 9.88 -18.97 25.91
N ILE A 314 10.57 -17.90 26.28
CA ILE A 314 12.03 -17.84 26.28
C ILE A 314 12.52 -18.32 27.67
N ASP A 315 12.22 -19.57 28.02
CA ASP A 315 12.78 -20.25 29.18
C ASP A 315 13.50 -21.53 28.70
N PRO A 316 14.81 -21.71 28.98
CA PRO A 316 15.54 -22.91 28.58
C PRO A 316 15.02 -24.20 29.23
N ARG A 317 14.15 -24.10 30.24
CA ARG A 317 13.45 -25.22 30.89
C ARG A 317 12.01 -25.40 30.39
N ALA A 318 11.63 -24.69 29.34
CA ALA A 318 10.31 -24.82 28.76
C ALA A 318 10.18 -26.19 28.11
N ASP A 319 9.46 -27.09 28.77
CA ASP A 319 8.98 -28.34 28.19
C ASP A 319 7.67 -28.08 27.43
N LEU A 320 7.41 -28.89 26.40
CA LEU A 320 6.12 -28.88 25.70
C LEU A 320 5.03 -29.41 26.65
N LEU A 321 4.44 -28.51 27.43
CA LEU A 321 3.27 -28.80 28.24
C LEU A 321 2.03 -28.57 27.36
N LEU A 322 1.46 -29.67 26.86
CA LEU A 322 0.09 -29.72 26.35
C LEU A 322 -0.89 -29.60 27.52
N GLU A 323 -0.82 -28.51 28.29
CA GLU A 323 -1.86 -28.20 29.25
C GLU A 323 -3.07 -27.71 28.45
N ASN A 324 -4.10 -28.55 28.38
CA ASN A 324 -5.42 -28.08 27.98
C ASN A 324 -5.77 -26.91 28.91
N ILE A 325 -5.95 -25.72 28.33
CA ILE A 325 -6.43 -24.53 29.04
C ILE A 325 -7.91 -24.80 29.41
N ALA A 326 -8.08 -25.62 30.43
CA ALA A 326 -9.32 -26.01 31.06
C ALA A 326 -8.98 -26.50 32.47
N GLN A 327 -8.76 -25.56 33.38
CA GLN A 327 -9.09 -25.66 34.81
C GLN A 327 -9.11 -24.27 35.42
#